data_AF-A0A7C2LM50-F1
#
_entry.id   AF-A0A7C2LM50-F1
#
_cell.length_a   1.000
_cell.length_b   1.000
_cell.length_c   1.000
_cell.angle_alpha   90.00
_cell.angle_beta   90.00
_cell.angle_gamma   90.00
#
_symmetry.space_group_name_H-M   'P 1'
#
loop_
_entity.id
_entity.type
_entity.pdbx_description
1 polymer ?
#
loop_
_entity_poly.entity_id
_entity_poly.type
_entity_poly.pdbx_seq_one_letter_code
_entity_poly.pdbx_strand_id
1 'polypeptide(L)'
;ESLGVKPAGKKLYGAFNVFFTDSDLAPLEETLARIPEGVFDAFIVSDIGAAPLFTRRFPNTPLHLSTQANCTNSGAARRCRDLGFSRIIAARELSLADIETLKRQSGLEIEIFCHGAMCLAYSGRCFLSAYLTGRSANAGDCAHSCRWSYRVLEESEREGEYFPLIQGDGFSALLSSKDLCLIDHLGALRNAGVDAIKIEGRMKSVYYTAVTARAYRAALDMLEGPALSAQDHVRATAFRDELFNVSRREFSTGFLFGKEEIEKPARDSYIRNYLFVGVVGNETRQGVFRIDLKNRLMAGEAIEYTGFDVASISDQAFTLLDNGGQPVPALNHNTPGFLATSQKIKPGYLIRKRIPPPEKTARTDPSGGRIPRDE
;
A
#
# COMPACT_ATOMS: atom_id res chain seq x y z
N GLU A 1 -16.90 -3.56 -18.16
CA GLU A 1 -16.21 -4.51 -19.06
C GLU A 1 -15.05 -5.28 -18.41
N SER A 2 -14.47 -4.87 -17.26
CA SER A 2 -13.35 -5.60 -16.60
C SER A 2 -13.71 -6.43 -15.37
N LEU A 3 -14.98 -6.47 -14.95
CA LEU A 3 -15.44 -7.36 -13.88
C LEU A 3 -15.54 -8.78 -14.45
N GLY A 4 -14.49 -9.60 -14.34
CA GLY A 4 -14.62 -11.01 -14.72
C GLY A 4 -13.36 -11.82 -15.03
N VAL A 5 -12.17 -11.19 -15.17
CA VAL A 5 -10.95 -11.98 -15.40
C VAL A 5 -10.32 -12.33 -14.05
N LYS A 6 -10.79 -13.42 -13.45
CA LYS A 6 -10.15 -14.05 -12.28
C LYS A 6 -8.83 -14.68 -12.73
N PRO A 7 -7.66 -14.23 -12.22
CA PRO A 7 -6.40 -14.87 -12.55
C PRO A 7 -6.41 -16.33 -12.08
N ALA A 8 -5.91 -17.25 -12.91
CA ALA A 8 -5.89 -18.68 -12.59
C ALA A 8 -5.17 -18.93 -11.24
N GLY A 9 -5.79 -19.74 -10.38
CA GLY A 9 -5.26 -20.06 -9.05
C GLY A 9 -5.26 -18.90 -8.04
N LYS A 10 -5.98 -17.80 -8.30
CA LYS A 10 -6.15 -16.67 -7.37
C LYS A 10 -7.62 -16.48 -7.00
N LYS A 11 -7.86 -15.99 -5.79
CA LYS A 11 -9.19 -15.54 -5.35
C LYS A 11 -9.37 -14.05 -5.67
N LEU A 12 -10.59 -13.66 -6.04
CA LEU A 12 -10.98 -12.27 -6.29
C LEU A 12 -12.03 -11.85 -5.27
N TYR A 13 -11.76 -10.79 -4.50
CA TYR A 13 -12.67 -10.28 -3.46
C TYR A 13 -13.23 -8.91 -3.84
N GLY A 14 -14.55 -8.75 -3.70
CA GLY A 14 -15.25 -7.49 -4.00
C GLY A 14 -15.29 -6.60 -2.77
N ALA A 15 -14.64 -5.44 -2.80
CA ALA A 15 -14.56 -4.55 -1.63
C ALA A 15 -15.59 -3.41 -1.70
N PHE A 16 -16.55 -3.43 -0.77
CA PHE A 16 -17.56 -2.41 -0.52
C PHE A 16 -17.21 -1.67 0.78
N ASN A 17 -16.12 -0.92 0.67
CA ASN A 17 -15.47 -0.19 1.75
C ASN A 17 -16.13 1.19 1.99
N VAL A 18 -17.45 1.18 2.12
CA VAL A 18 -18.32 2.37 2.17
C VAL A 18 -19.40 2.18 3.24
N PHE A 19 -19.83 3.27 3.86
CA PHE A 19 -21.03 3.32 4.70
C PHE A 19 -22.17 3.93 3.89
N PHE A 20 -23.32 3.26 3.86
CA PHE A 20 -24.44 3.62 3.00
C PHE A 20 -25.49 4.38 3.80
N THR A 21 -26.00 5.45 3.22
CA THR A 21 -27.24 6.10 3.66
C THR A 21 -28.44 5.36 3.07
N ASP A 22 -29.65 5.61 3.57
CA ASP A 22 -30.87 5.00 3.01
C ASP A 22 -31.03 5.30 1.51
N SER A 23 -30.64 6.51 1.07
CA SER A 23 -30.65 6.87 -0.35
C SER A 23 -29.65 6.09 -1.20
N ASP A 24 -28.63 5.49 -0.60
CA ASP A 24 -27.63 4.70 -1.31
C ASP A 24 -28.03 3.22 -1.47
N LEU A 25 -29.02 2.73 -0.71
CA LEU A 25 -29.39 1.31 -0.69
C LEU A 25 -29.98 0.83 -2.01
N ALA A 26 -30.86 1.60 -2.63
CA ALA A 26 -31.44 1.24 -3.94
C ALA A 26 -30.36 1.26 -5.06
N PRO A 27 -29.51 2.30 -5.20
CA PRO A 27 -28.37 2.26 -6.12
C PRO A 27 -27.39 1.11 -5.86
N LEU A 28 -27.16 0.76 -4.59
CA LEU A 28 -26.35 -0.39 -4.22
C LEU A 28 -26.98 -1.68 -4.75
N GLU A 29 -28.28 -1.91 -4.52
CA GLU A 29 -28.98 -3.10 -4.99
C GLU A 29 -28.93 -3.23 -6.52
N GLU A 30 -29.13 -2.14 -7.26
CA GLU A 30 -28.95 -2.10 -8.72
C GLU A 30 -27.52 -2.45 -9.15
N THR A 31 -26.53 -1.95 -8.41
CA THR A 31 -25.12 -2.25 -8.65
C THR A 31 -24.82 -3.73 -8.41
N LEU A 32 -25.33 -4.31 -7.31
CA LEU A 32 -25.18 -5.73 -7.00
C LEU A 32 -25.90 -6.61 -8.01
N ALA A 33 -27.05 -6.18 -8.54
CA ALA A 33 -27.78 -6.91 -9.58
C ALA A 33 -26.96 -7.05 -10.89
N ARG A 34 -26.11 -6.07 -11.20
CA ARG A 34 -25.23 -6.07 -12.37
C ARG A 34 -23.98 -6.95 -12.22
N ILE A 35 -23.67 -7.42 -11.01
CA ILE A 35 -22.52 -8.29 -10.77
C ILE A 35 -22.96 -9.75 -10.99
N PRO A 36 -22.34 -10.49 -11.93
CA PRO A 36 -22.63 -11.91 -12.11
C PRO A 36 -22.24 -12.73 -10.88
N GLU A 37 -23.03 -13.76 -10.57
CA GLU A 37 -22.69 -14.71 -9.52
C GLU A 37 -21.38 -15.45 -9.84
N GLY A 38 -20.63 -15.80 -8.80
CA GLY A 38 -19.36 -16.53 -8.94
C GLY A 38 -18.15 -15.68 -9.37
N VAL A 39 -18.34 -14.38 -9.68
CA VAL A 39 -17.21 -13.48 -9.99
C VAL A 39 -16.31 -13.26 -8.77
N PHE A 40 -16.91 -13.05 -7.61
CA PHE A 40 -16.19 -12.82 -6.35
C PHE A 40 -16.23 -14.07 -5.47
N ASP A 41 -15.07 -14.42 -4.92
CA ASP A 41 -14.90 -15.48 -3.92
C ASP A 41 -15.35 -15.05 -2.52
N ALA A 42 -15.42 -13.73 -2.27
CA ALA A 42 -15.92 -13.12 -1.03
C ALA A 42 -16.23 -11.65 -1.26
N PHE A 43 -17.10 -11.07 -0.43
CA PHE A 43 -17.31 -9.62 -0.35
C PHE A 43 -16.71 -9.06 0.94
N ILE A 44 -15.96 -7.96 0.84
CA ILE A 44 -15.48 -7.21 2.00
C ILE A 44 -16.46 -6.05 2.21
N VAL A 45 -17.17 -6.03 3.33
CA VAL A 45 -18.26 -5.07 3.59
C VAL A 45 -17.99 -4.30 4.88
N SER A 46 -18.11 -2.97 4.83
CA SER A 46 -17.99 -2.10 6.01
C SER A 46 -19.32 -1.89 6.73
N ASP A 47 -20.38 -1.69 5.96
CA ASP A 47 -21.72 -1.44 6.50
C ASP A 47 -22.44 -2.75 6.85
N ILE A 48 -22.54 -3.04 8.15
CA ILE A 48 -23.22 -4.23 8.65
C ILE A 48 -24.73 -4.22 8.37
N GLY A 49 -25.35 -3.04 8.19
CA GLY A 49 -26.76 -2.90 7.85
C GLY A 49 -27.05 -3.29 6.40
N ALA A 50 -26.06 -3.15 5.51
CA ALA A 50 -26.17 -3.56 4.12
C ALA A 50 -25.90 -5.07 3.90
N ALA A 51 -25.32 -5.78 4.88
CA ALA A 51 -24.97 -7.20 4.78
C ALA A 51 -26.13 -8.10 4.27
N PRO A 52 -27.40 -7.92 4.70
CA PRO A 52 -28.52 -8.72 4.20
C PRO A 52 -28.78 -8.58 2.68
N LEU A 53 -28.41 -7.45 2.07
CA LEU A 53 -28.52 -7.27 0.61
C LEU A 53 -27.54 -8.20 -0.12
N PHE A 54 -26.31 -8.29 0.40
CA PHE A 54 -25.28 -9.17 -0.17
C PHE A 54 -25.65 -10.64 0.01
N THR A 55 -26.09 -11.07 1.20
CA THR A 55 -26.44 -12.48 1.44
C THR A 55 -27.67 -12.90 0.64
N ARG A 56 -28.65 -11.99 0.43
CA ARG A 56 -29.81 -12.28 -0.42
C ARG A 56 -29.42 -12.44 -1.89
N ARG A 57 -28.53 -11.59 -2.40
CA ARG A 57 -28.10 -11.62 -3.81
C ARG A 57 -27.08 -12.73 -4.09
N PHE A 58 -26.21 -13.02 -3.13
CA PHE A 58 -25.07 -13.94 -3.25
C PHE A 58 -25.01 -14.92 -2.06
N PRO A 59 -26.00 -15.83 -1.91
CA PRO A 59 -26.13 -16.67 -0.71
C PRO A 59 -24.94 -17.62 -0.47
N ASN A 60 -24.18 -17.94 -1.51
CA ASN A 60 -23.02 -18.83 -1.42
C ASN A 60 -21.67 -18.09 -1.39
N THR A 61 -21.67 -16.75 -1.35
CA THR A 61 -20.45 -15.95 -1.32
C THR A 61 -20.20 -15.44 0.10
N PRO A 62 -19.09 -15.82 0.75
CA PRO A 62 -18.80 -15.40 2.13
C PRO A 62 -18.62 -13.89 2.27
N LEU A 63 -19.02 -13.36 3.42
CA LEU A 63 -18.77 -11.97 3.80
C LEU A 63 -17.58 -11.86 4.74
N HIS A 64 -16.71 -10.89 4.47
CA HIS A 64 -15.59 -10.48 5.29
C HIS A 64 -15.87 -9.07 5.81
N LEU A 65 -15.70 -8.83 7.11
CA LEU A 65 -15.89 -7.51 7.68
C LEU A 65 -14.68 -6.63 7.35
N SER A 66 -14.92 -5.44 6.82
CA SER A 66 -13.86 -4.46 6.54
C SER A 66 -13.25 -3.89 7.82
N THR A 67 -11.96 -3.55 7.76
CA THR A 67 -11.27 -2.80 8.84
C THR A 67 -11.98 -1.47 9.16
N GLN A 68 -12.70 -0.90 8.20
CA GLN A 68 -13.44 0.35 8.42
C GLN A 68 -14.61 0.21 9.40
N ALA A 69 -15.08 -1.02 9.67
CA ALA A 69 -16.10 -1.26 10.69
C ALA A 69 -15.53 -1.23 12.12
N ASN A 70 -14.21 -1.04 12.30
CA ASN A 70 -13.55 -0.91 13.60
C ASN A 70 -13.85 -2.06 14.57
N CYS A 71 -13.77 -3.32 14.11
CA CYS A 71 -13.89 -4.46 15.00
C CYS A 71 -12.65 -4.57 15.90
N THR A 72 -12.78 -4.14 17.15
CA THR A 72 -11.67 -4.03 18.12
C THR A 72 -11.77 -4.99 19.30
N ASN A 73 -12.85 -5.76 19.41
CA ASN A 73 -13.04 -6.68 20.53
C ASN A 73 -13.87 -7.91 20.12
N SER A 74 -13.75 -8.97 20.92
CA SER A 74 -14.39 -10.25 20.67
C SER A 74 -15.92 -10.20 20.72
N GLY A 75 -16.52 -9.28 21.47
CA GLY A 75 -17.97 -9.09 21.48
C GLY A 75 -18.48 -8.61 20.13
N ALA A 76 -17.83 -7.58 19.58
CA ALA A 76 -18.12 -7.09 18.23
C ALA A 76 -17.88 -8.18 17.17
N ALA A 77 -16.80 -8.93 17.26
CA ALA A 77 -16.50 -10.01 16.32
C ALA A 77 -17.57 -11.12 16.35
N ARG A 78 -18.01 -11.56 17.54
CA ARG A 78 -19.11 -12.52 17.67
C ARG A 78 -20.41 -11.98 17.06
N ARG A 79 -20.73 -10.71 17.28
CA ARG A 79 -21.92 -10.12 16.65
C ARG A 79 -21.83 -10.13 15.12
N CYS A 80 -20.65 -9.88 14.56
CA CYS A 80 -20.42 -9.97 13.12
C CYS A 80 -20.56 -11.41 12.61
N ARG A 81 -20.05 -12.40 13.34
CA ARG A 81 -20.30 -13.82 13.04
C ARG A 81 -21.80 -14.13 12.98
N ASP A 82 -22.57 -13.65 13.96
CA ASP A 82 -24.02 -13.87 14.02
C ASP A 82 -24.76 -13.18 12.86
N LEU A 83 -24.15 -12.18 12.22
CA LEU A 83 -24.64 -11.52 11.01
C LEU A 83 -24.16 -12.21 9.71
N GLY A 84 -23.47 -13.35 9.81
CA GLY A 84 -23.04 -14.15 8.65
C GLY A 84 -21.65 -13.82 8.12
N PHE A 85 -20.86 -13.00 8.81
CA PHE A 85 -19.46 -12.78 8.45
C PHE A 85 -18.61 -14.00 8.81
N SER A 86 -17.68 -14.36 7.93
CA SER A 86 -16.75 -15.51 8.09
C SER A 86 -15.32 -15.09 8.43
N ARG A 87 -14.98 -13.82 8.18
CA ARG A 87 -13.66 -13.24 8.43
C ARG A 87 -13.78 -11.81 8.94
N ILE A 88 -12.89 -11.43 9.86
CA ILE A 88 -12.71 -10.05 10.29
C ILE A 88 -11.38 -9.53 9.75
N ILE A 89 -11.43 -8.43 9.00
CA ILE A 89 -10.23 -7.63 8.76
C ILE A 89 -10.06 -6.72 9.98
N ALA A 90 -9.15 -7.09 10.88
CA ALA A 90 -9.04 -6.47 12.19
C ALA A 90 -8.70 -4.97 12.10
N ALA A 91 -9.12 -4.22 13.12
CA ALA A 91 -8.74 -2.83 13.30
C ALA A 91 -7.21 -2.73 13.47
N ARG A 92 -6.59 -1.70 12.90
CA ARG A 92 -5.12 -1.56 12.86
C ARG A 92 -4.52 -1.04 14.16
N GLU A 93 -5.38 -0.70 15.11
CA GLU A 93 -5.07 -0.25 16.45
C GLU A 93 -4.88 -1.41 17.44
N LEU A 94 -5.17 -2.66 17.02
CA LEU A 94 -5.04 -3.83 17.88
C LEU A 94 -3.58 -4.27 18.05
N SER A 95 -3.23 -4.60 19.29
CA SER A 95 -1.96 -5.26 19.61
C SER A 95 -1.98 -6.72 19.19
N LEU A 96 -0.81 -7.38 19.21
CA LEU A 96 -0.72 -8.81 18.95
C LEU A 96 -1.56 -9.64 19.96
N ALA A 97 -1.56 -9.25 21.23
CA ALA A 97 -2.33 -9.91 22.29
C ALA A 97 -3.85 -9.73 22.10
N ASP A 98 -4.28 -8.57 21.60
CA ASP A 98 -5.68 -8.33 21.24
C ASP A 98 -6.10 -9.24 20.09
N ILE A 99 -5.25 -9.38 19.06
CA ILE A 99 -5.49 -10.26 17.91
C ILE A 99 -5.61 -11.72 18.35
N GLU A 100 -4.73 -12.20 19.23
CA GLU A 100 -4.80 -13.54 19.81
C GLU A 100 -6.12 -13.79 20.55
N THR A 101 -6.54 -12.79 21.34
CA THR A 101 -7.81 -12.83 22.08
C THR A 101 -9.00 -12.84 21.13
N LEU A 102 -8.97 -11.98 20.11
CA LEU A 102 -10.00 -11.88 19.07
C LEU A 102 -10.14 -13.20 18.32
N LYS A 103 -9.03 -13.81 17.90
CA LYS A 103 -9.00 -15.11 17.22
C LYS A 103 -9.61 -16.20 18.08
N ARG A 104 -9.14 -16.36 19.33
CA ARG A 104 -9.63 -17.39 20.26
C ARG A 104 -11.12 -17.27 20.57
N GLN A 105 -11.63 -16.05 20.70
CA GLN A 105 -12.99 -15.83 21.22
C GLN A 105 -14.06 -15.59 20.16
N SER A 106 -13.68 -15.31 18.91
CA SER A 106 -14.63 -15.07 17.81
C SER A 106 -15.01 -16.34 17.05
N GLY A 107 -14.05 -17.26 16.85
CA GLY A 107 -14.22 -18.40 15.95
C GLY A 107 -14.25 -18.00 14.46
N LEU A 108 -13.79 -16.79 14.13
CA LEU A 108 -13.70 -16.28 12.76
C LEU A 108 -12.26 -16.38 12.23
N GLU A 109 -12.11 -16.29 10.91
CA GLU A 109 -10.82 -15.98 10.32
C GLU A 109 -10.44 -14.52 10.63
N ILE A 110 -9.15 -14.28 10.86
CA ILE A 110 -8.59 -12.96 11.13
C ILE A 110 -7.65 -12.59 9.98
N GLU A 111 -7.95 -11.48 9.33
CA GLU A 111 -7.07 -10.82 8.36
C GLU A 111 -6.56 -9.51 8.96
N ILE A 112 -5.28 -9.19 8.76
CA ILE A 112 -4.73 -7.90 9.21
C ILE A 112 -4.02 -7.18 8.08
N PHE A 113 -3.97 -5.86 8.14
CA PHE A 113 -3.01 -5.12 7.33
C PHE A 113 -1.60 -5.41 7.83
N CYS A 114 -0.68 -5.69 6.92
CA CYS A 114 0.74 -5.93 7.22
C CYS A 114 1.67 -4.91 6.58
N HIS A 115 1.17 -4.14 5.60
CA HIS A 115 1.96 -3.16 4.89
C HIS A 115 1.13 -1.98 4.37
N GLY A 116 1.74 -0.80 4.42
CA GLY A 116 1.28 0.41 3.74
C GLY A 116 0.66 1.45 4.67
N ALA A 117 -0.17 2.32 4.11
CA ALA A 117 -0.50 3.57 4.77
C ALA A 117 -1.34 3.40 6.06
N MET A 118 -0.81 3.81 7.23
CA MET A 118 -1.58 3.88 8.47
C MET A 118 -2.46 5.13 8.52
N CYS A 119 -3.68 5.00 9.04
CA CYS A 119 -4.53 6.16 9.33
C CYS A 119 -4.11 6.78 10.67
N LEU A 120 -4.29 8.10 10.80
CA LEU A 120 -4.15 8.81 12.08
C LEU A 120 -5.44 8.76 12.93
N ALA A 121 -6.57 8.46 12.30
CA ALA A 121 -7.85 8.24 12.98
C ALA A 121 -8.12 6.75 13.13
N TYR A 122 -9.02 6.38 14.05
CA TYR A 122 -9.56 5.03 14.19
C TYR A 122 -9.96 4.52 12.80
N SER A 123 -9.30 3.44 12.37
CA SER A 123 -9.25 2.99 11.00
C SER A 123 -10.61 3.01 10.32
N GLY A 124 -10.76 3.83 9.28
CA GLY A 124 -11.99 3.93 8.50
C GLY A 124 -13.01 4.99 8.91
N ARG A 125 -12.72 5.83 9.93
CA ARG A 125 -13.56 6.99 10.31
C ARG A 125 -12.82 8.31 10.16
N CYS A 126 -12.42 8.65 8.93
CA CYS A 126 -11.62 9.85 8.66
C CYS A 126 -12.45 10.97 8.02
N PHE A 127 -12.66 12.07 8.73
CA PHE A 127 -13.34 13.28 8.23
C PHE A 127 -12.39 14.28 7.55
N LEU A 128 -11.08 14.20 7.84
CA LEU A 128 -10.08 15.14 7.34
C LEU A 128 -10.04 15.21 5.81
N SER A 129 -10.22 14.07 5.13
CA SER A 129 -10.24 14.01 3.68
C SER A 129 -11.46 14.73 3.09
N ALA A 130 -12.65 14.47 3.64
CA ALA A 130 -13.90 15.07 3.17
C ALA A 130 -13.87 16.58 3.34
N TYR A 131 -13.45 17.04 4.52
CA TYR A 131 -13.41 18.46 4.85
C TYR A 131 -12.46 19.25 3.96
N LEU A 132 -11.24 18.77 3.74
CA LEU A 132 -10.21 19.51 2.99
C LEU A 132 -10.35 19.42 1.47
N THR A 133 -11.02 18.39 0.95
CA THR A 133 -10.93 18.04 -0.47
C THR A 133 -12.27 17.73 -1.13
N GLY A 134 -13.35 17.64 -0.35
CA GLY A 134 -14.64 17.09 -0.81
C GLY A 134 -14.64 15.57 -1.01
N ARG A 135 -13.49 14.89 -0.86
CA ARG A 135 -13.35 13.43 -1.09
C ARG A 135 -13.45 12.66 0.22
N SER A 136 -14.52 11.90 0.41
CA SER A 136 -14.78 11.19 1.67
C SER A 136 -14.08 9.83 1.73
N ALA A 137 -13.24 9.65 2.76
CA ALA A 137 -12.62 8.35 3.05
C ALA A 137 -13.66 7.27 3.43
N ASN A 138 -14.80 7.69 3.99
CA ASN A 138 -15.91 6.81 4.35
C ASN A 138 -16.78 6.43 3.14
N ALA A 139 -16.61 7.14 2.01
CA ALA A 139 -17.16 6.78 0.70
C ALA A 139 -16.13 6.03 -0.18
N GLY A 140 -15.03 5.56 0.41
CA GLY A 140 -13.97 4.86 -0.32
C GLY A 140 -13.02 5.78 -1.10
N ASP A 141 -13.23 7.09 -1.08
CA ASP A 141 -12.47 8.08 -1.85
C ASP A 141 -11.52 8.91 -0.95
N CYS A 142 -10.58 8.23 -0.30
CA CYS A 142 -9.62 8.92 0.57
C CYS A 142 -8.58 9.70 -0.27
N ALA A 143 -8.38 10.98 0.01
CA ALA A 143 -7.38 11.82 -0.65
C ALA A 143 -5.96 11.70 -0.04
N HIS A 144 -5.81 10.90 1.02
CA HIS A 144 -4.60 10.84 1.85
C HIS A 144 -4.17 12.21 2.39
N SER A 145 -5.14 13.09 2.70
CA SER A 145 -4.87 14.45 3.17
C SER A 145 -4.02 14.47 4.43
N CYS A 146 -4.14 13.50 5.34
CA CYS A 146 -3.24 13.31 6.50
C CYS A 146 -1.74 13.17 6.16
N ARG A 147 -1.38 13.10 4.87
CA ARG A 147 -0.01 12.93 4.37
C ARG A 147 0.51 14.10 3.53
N TRP A 148 -0.23 15.19 3.45
CA TRP A 148 0.21 16.38 2.74
C TRP A 148 1.22 17.18 3.56
N SER A 149 1.95 18.08 2.90
CA SER A 149 2.86 19.01 3.57
C SER A 149 2.05 20.18 4.10
N TYR A 150 1.80 20.18 5.40
CA TYR A 150 1.13 21.30 6.07
C TYR A 150 2.19 22.26 6.62
N ARG A 151 1.99 23.56 6.40
CA ARG A 151 2.64 24.62 7.17
C ARG A 151 1.58 25.10 8.15
N VAL A 152 1.74 24.76 9.42
CA VAL A 152 0.78 25.11 10.46
C VAL A 152 1.16 26.49 10.95
N LEU A 153 0.22 27.43 10.88
CA LEU A 153 0.40 28.78 11.39
C LEU A 153 0.37 28.76 12.92
N GLU A 154 1.14 29.67 13.49
CA GLU A 154 1.16 30.05 14.91
C GLU A 154 -0.25 30.34 15.43
N GLU A 155 -0.54 29.93 16.65
CA GLU A 155 -1.81 30.21 17.31
C GLU A 155 -1.74 31.58 18.02
N SER A 156 -2.81 32.37 17.91
CA SER A 156 -2.87 33.78 18.31
C SER A 156 -2.61 34.07 19.80
N GLU A 157 -2.87 33.13 20.70
CA GLU A 157 -2.64 33.29 22.14
C GLU A 157 -1.23 32.79 22.56
N ARG A 158 -0.38 32.37 21.61
CA ARG A 158 0.97 31.84 21.85
C ARG A 158 1.99 32.38 20.86
N GLU A 159 2.17 33.68 20.91
CA GLU A 159 3.18 34.43 20.14
C GLU A 159 4.61 33.92 20.47
N GLY A 160 5.38 33.54 19.45
CA GLY A 160 6.69 32.91 19.49
C GLY A 160 6.70 31.37 19.41
N GLU A 161 5.57 30.67 19.52
CA GLU A 161 5.52 29.20 19.58
C GLU A 161 4.96 28.56 18.29
N TYR A 162 5.87 28.05 17.45
CA TYR A 162 5.52 27.27 16.26
C TYR A 162 5.17 25.84 16.63
N PHE A 163 3.95 25.42 16.30
CA PHE A 163 3.43 24.15 16.73
C PHE A 163 2.83 23.32 15.58
N PRO A 164 3.49 22.26 15.13
CA PRO A 164 2.77 21.11 14.60
C PRO A 164 2.25 20.27 15.80
N LEU A 165 1.09 20.58 16.39
CA LEU A 165 0.75 20.12 17.76
C LEU A 165 -0.31 19.01 17.92
N ILE A 166 -0.06 18.01 18.77
CA ILE A 166 -0.14 18.28 20.21
C ILE A 166 0.85 17.38 20.93
N GLN A 167 1.23 17.77 22.16
CA GLN A 167 1.80 17.19 23.41
C GLN A 167 0.79 16.71 24.50
N GLY A 168 0.75 15.47 25.03
CA GLY A 168 -0.16 15.14 26.15
C GLY A 168 0.24 13.92 26.99
N ASP A 169 -0.28 13.83 28.24
CA ASP A 169 -0.13 12.66 29.11
C ASP A 169 -1.02 11.52 28.60
N GLY A 170 -0.46 10.77 27.65
CA GLY A 170 -1.07 9.61 27.02
C GLY A 170 -1.11 9.65 25.49
N PHE A 171 -0.94 10.81 24.82
CA PHE A 171 -0.64 10.92 23.38
C PHE A 171 -0.54 12.37 22.90
N SER A 172 -0.02 12.51 21.67
CA SER A 172 0.25 13.80 21.07
C SER A 172 0.51 13.70 19.55
N ALA A 173 -0.20 14.42 18.65
CA ALA A 173 -0.01 14.29 17.19
C ALA A 173 -0.58 15.43 16.32
N LEU A 174 0.15 15.84 15.27
CA LEU A 174 -0.32 16.77 14.22
C LEU A 174 0.19 16.45 12.81
N LEU A 175 -0.32 15.35 12.25
CA LEU A 175 -0.25 15.02 10.81
C LEU A 175 1.12 14.59 10.24
N SER A 176 1.59 13.39 10.62
CA SER A 176 2.22 12.50 9.63
C SER A 176 2.23 11.03 10.09
N SER A 177 1.40 10.17 9.48
CA SER A 177 1.43 8.73 9.76
C SER A 177 2.58 8.02 9.07
N LYS A 178 3.27 7.16 9.82
CA LYS A 178 4.23 6.17 9.31
C LYS A 178 3.53 5.14 8.43
N ASP A 179 4.31 4.45 7.61
CA ASP A 179 3.81 3.28 6.88
C ASP A 179 3.96 2.03 7.76
N LEU A 180 2.94 1.18 7.79
CA LEU A 180 3.05 -0.13 8.41
C LEU A 180 4.01 -1.00 7.59
N CYS A 181 4.90 -1.72 8.27
CA CYS A 181 5.70 -2.77 7.65
C CYS A 181 5.94 -3.90 8.65
N LEU A 182 5.29 -5.04 8.43
CA LEU A 182 5.40 -6.24 9.27
C LEU A 182 6.17 -7.39 8.57
N ILE A 183 6.98 -7.09 7.55
CA ILE A 183 7.66 -8.12 6.73
C ILE A 183 8.53 -9.06 7.58
N ASP A 184 9.17 -8.54 8.63
CA ASP A 184 10.03 -9.31 9.54
C ASP A 184 9.28 -9.94 10.71
N HIS A 185 7.98 -9.68 10.83
CA HIS A 185 7.15 -10.10 11.95
C HIS A 185 6.10 -11.15 11.56
N LEU A 186 6.16 -11.69 10.35
CA LEU A 186 5.18 -12.68 9.85
C LEU A 186 5.07 -13.93 10.73
N GLY A 187 6.19 -14.37 11.33
CA GLY A 187 6.18 -15.49 12.28
C GLY A 187 5.35 -15.19 13.54
N ALA A 188 5.44 -13.97 14.07
CA ALA A 188 4.62 -13.55 15.21
C ALA A 188 3.13 -13.47 14.84
N LEU A 189 2.80 -12.99 13.64
CA LEU A 189 1.42 -12.96 13.14
C LEU A 189 0.82 -14.37 13.04
N ARG A 190 1.59 -15.31 12.49
CA ARG A 190 1.17 -16.71 12.40
C ARG A 190 0.91 -17.30 13.78
N ASN A 191 1.82 -17.06 14.74
CA ASN A 191 1.67 -17.56 16.10
C ASN A 191 0.45 -16.94 16.82
N ALA A 192 0.12 -15.69 16.49
CA ALA A 192 -1.08 -15.02 16.99
C ALA A 192 -2.40 -15.53 16.37
N GLY A 193 -2.31 -16.43 15.39
CA GLY A 193 -3.47 -17.03 14.72
C GLY A 193 -4.07 -16.18 13.61
N VAL A 194 -3.30 -15.27 13.01
CA VAL A 194 -3.68 -14.54 11.79
C VAL A 194 -3.75 -15.50 10.61
N ASP A 195 -4.90 -15.56 9.92
CA ASP A 195 -5.15 -16.46 8.79
C ASP A 195 -4.78 -15.82 7.45
N ALA A 196 -4.81 -14.48 7.36
CA ALA A 196 -4.46 -13.77 6.14
C ALA A 196 -3.81 -12.41 6.44
N ILE A 197 -2.88 -12.01 5.57
CA ILE A 197 -2.29 -10.67 5.60
C ILE A 197 -2.72 -9.85 4.39
N LYS A 198 -2.88 -8.56 4.60
CA LYS A 198 -3.36 -7.59 3.62
C LYS A 198 -2.33 -6.49 3.39
N ILE A 199 -2.13 -6.12 2.12
CA ILE A 199 -1.22 -5.05 1.71
C ILE A 199 -2.08 -3.90 1.17
N GLU A 200 -1.85 -2.68 1.66
CA GLU A 200 -2.52 -1.49 1.16
C GLU A 200 -1.94 -1.07 -0.20
N GLY A 201 -2.70 -1.29 -1.27
CA GLY A 201 -2.34 -0.96 -2.65
C GLY A 201 -3.21 0.13 -3.29
N ARG A 202 -4.25 0.63 -2.61
CA ARG A 202 -5.13 1.68 -3.16
C ARG A 202 -4.32 2.97 -3.37
N MET A 203 -4.48 3.58 -4.54
CA MET A 203 -3.73 4.76 -4.97
C MET A 203 -2.19 4.57 -5.02
N LYS A 204 -1.69 3.34 -4.98
CA LYS A 204 -0.27 3.03 -5.13
C LYS A 204 0.06 2.74 -6.59
N SER A 205 1.31 2.98 -6.98
CA SER A 205 1.79 2.66 -8.32
C SER A 205 1.89 1.15 -8.52
N VAL A 206 1.83 0.69 -9.78
CA VAL A 206 2.10 -0.72 -10.13
C VAL A 206 3.46 -1.19 -9.59
N TYR A 207 4.46 -0.30 -9.58
CA TYR A 207 5.78 -0.57 -9.01
C TYR A 207 5.73 -0.87 -7.52
N TYR A 208 5.05 -0.05 -6.73
CA TYR A 208 4.86 -0.32 -5.31
C TYR A 208 4.16 -1.67 -5.11
N THR A 209 3.04 -1.90 -5.80
CA THR A 209 2.24 -3.11 -5.60
C THR A 209 3.02 -4.37 -5.96
N ALA A 210 3.76 -4.37 -7.07
CA ALA A 210 4.55 -5.51 -7.50
C ALA A 210 5.71 -5.82 -6.56
N VAL A 211 6.51 -4.82 -6.19
CA VAL A 211 7.67 -5.00 -5.29
C VAL A 211 7.22 -5.45 -3.91
N THR A 212 6.19 -4.80 -3.35
CA THR A 212 5.66 -5.14 -2.03
C THR A 212 5.05 -6.54 -2.03
N ALA A 213 4.18 -6.89 -2.98
CA ALA A 213 3.57 -8.22 -3.01
C ALA A 213 4.61 -9.34 -3.20
N ARG A 214 5.62 -9.13 -4.05
CA ARG A 214 6.73 -10.08 -4.26
C ARG A 214 7.53 -10.31 -2.98
N ALA A 215 7.89 -9.23 -2.26
CA ALA A 215 8.62 -9.31 -1.01
C ALA A 215 7.86 -10.13 0.05
N TYR A 216 6.57 -9.83 0.25
CA TYR A 216 5.75 -10.58 1.21
C TYR A 216 5.52 -12.03 0.80
N ARG A 217 5.35 -12.33 -0.51
CA ARG A 217 5.23 -13.72 -0.95
C ARG A 217 6.51 -14.51 -0.66
N ALA A 218 7.68 -13.95 -0.96
CA ALA A 218 8.95 -14.60 -0.67
C ALA A 218 9.16 -14.80 0.85
N ALA A 219 8.80 -13.81 1.67
CA ALA A 219 8.88 -13.94 3.13
C ALA A 219 7.90 -14.99 3.69
N LEU A 220 6.71 -15.11 3.13
CA LEU A 220 5.77 -16.19 3.49
C LEU A 220 6.27 -17.56 3.01
N ASP A 221 6.86 -17.66 1.81
CA ASP A 221 7.46 -18.90 1.32
C ASP A 221 8.60 -19.38 2.22
N MET A 222 9.40 -18.45 2.77
CA MET A 222 10.41 -18.76 3.79
C MET A 222 9.81 -19.25 5.11
N LEU A 223 8.59 -18.82 5.45
CA LEU A 223 7.93 -19.15 6.71
C LEU A 223 7.14 -20.49 6.64
N GLU A 224 6.58 -20.81 5.48
CA GLU A 224 5.66 -21.94 5.23
C GLU A 224 6.31 -23.10 4.48
N GLY A 225 7.41 -22.87 3.75
CA GLY A 225 7.96 -23.80 2.78
C GLY A 225 8.86 -24.90 3.35
N PRO A 226 9.18 -25.93 2.54
CA PRO A 226 10.27 -26.86 2.82
C PRO A 226 11.60 -26.10 2.92
N ALA A 227 12.65 -26.76 3.43
CA ALA A 227 13.99 -26.18 3.51
C ALA A 227 14.40 -25.58 2.14
N LEU A 228 14.41 -24.25 2.06
CA LEU A 228 14.73 -23.51 0.85
C LEU A 228 16.22 -23.64 0.54
N SER A 229 16.58 -23.53 -0.74
CA SER A 229 17.99 -23.51 -1.13
C SER A 229 18.68 -22.23 -0.64
N ALA A 230 20.00 -22.24 -0.47
CA ALA A 230 20.75 -21.03 -0.14
C ALA A 230 20.49 -19.89 -1.16
N GLN A 231 20.26 -20.23 -2.42
CA GLN A 231 19.95 -19.26 -3.47
C GLN A 231 18.55 -18.63 -3.31
N ASP A 232 17.57 -19.40 -2.84
CA ASP A 232 16.24 -18.88 -2.52
C ASP A 232 16.28 -17.91 -1.33
N HIS A 233 17.08 -18.22 -0.31
CA HIS A 233 17.32 -17.31 0.80
C HIS A 233 17.92 -15.98 0.33
N VAL A 234 19.00 -16.02 -0.47
CA VAL A 234 19.61 -14.82 -1.05
C VAL A 234 18.61 -14.00 -1.85
N ARG A 235 17.78 -14.67 -2.67
CA ARG A 235 16.74 -14.02 -3.49
C ARG A 235 15.67 -13.37 -2.62
N ALA A 236 15.17 -14.06 -1.59
CA ALA A 236 14.15 -13.53 -0.70
C ALA A 236 14.67 -12.33 0.11
N THR A 237 15.92 -12.37 0.57
CA THR A 237 16.58 -11.22 1.19
C THR A 237 16.68 -10.04 0.23
N ALA A 238 17.09 -10.28 -1.02
CA ALA A 238 17.14 -9.22 -2.03
C ALA A 238 15.75 -8.61 -2.30
N PHE A 239 14.68 -9.42 -2.33
CA PHE A 239 13.31 -8.93 -2.47
C PHE A 239 12.83 -8.15 -1.25
N ARG A 240 13.23 -8.55 -0.04
CA ARG A 240 12.96 -7.81 1.19
C ARG A 240 13.63 -6.43 1.13
N ASP A 241 14.89 -6.35 0.73
CA ASP A 241 15.62 -5.07 0.70
C ASP A 241 15.02 -4.10 -0.33
N GLU A 242 14.53 -4.64 -1.44
CA GLU A 242 13.79 -3.89 -2.47
C GLU A 242 12.51 -3.22 -1.95
N LEU A 243 11.88 -3.78 -0.90
CA LEU A 243 10.73 -3.16 -0.24
C LEU A 243 11.06 -1.76 0.29
N PHE A 244 12.31 -1.52 0.70
CA PHE A 244 12.74 -0.24 1.28
C PHE A 244 13.01 0.83 0.21
N ASN A 245 12.98 0.45 -1.08
CA ASN A 245 13.20 1.31 -2.24
C ASN A 245 11.90 1.86 -2.86
N VAL A 246 10.73 1.40 -2.44
CA VAL A 246 9.43 1.94 -2.89
C VAL A 246 9.15 3.31 -2.27
N SER A 247 8.28 4.11 -2.90
CA SER A 247 7.86 5.40 -2.34
C SER A 247 7.05 5.18 -1.06
N ARG A 248 7.58 5.65 0.07
CA ARG A 248 7.04 5.37 1.40
C ARG A 248 7.34 6.49 2.39
N ARG A 249 6.70 6.42 3.55
CA ARG A 249 7.17 7.12 4.76
C ARG A 249 8.11 6.25 5.57
N GLU A 250 8.60 6.80 6.68
CA GLU A 250 9.23 5.99 7.73
C GLU A 250 8.31 4.80 8.07
N PHE A 251 8.89 3.61 8.22
CA PHE A 251 8.13 2.42 8.59
C PHE A 251 7.95 2.35 10.12
N SER A 252 6.87 1.71 10.55
CA SER A 252 6.68 1.25 11.93
C SER A 252 5.93 -0.06 11.96
N THR A 253 5.89 -0.70 13.13
CA THR A 253 5.04 -1.87 13.37
C THR A 253 3.59 -1.52 13.70
N GLY A 254 3.19 -0.26 13.56
CA GLY A 254 1.88 0.22 13.98
C GLY A 254 1.69 0.06 15.50
N PHE A 255 0.56 -0.52 15.90
CA PHE A 255 0.20 -0.75 17.32
C PHE A 255 0.52 -2.16 17.82
N LEU A 256 1.06 -3.04 16.95
CA LEU A 256 1.17 -4.48 17.24
C LEU A 256 2.04 -4.80 18.45
N PHE A 257 3.14 -4.06 18.62
CA PHE A 257 4.16 -4.31 19.66
C PHE A 257 4.29 -3.15 20.66
N GLY A 258 3.30 -2.25 20.69
CA GLY A 258 3.36 -1.01 21.44
C GLY A 258 2.92 0.18 20.58
N LYS A 259 2.68 1.32 21.23
CA LYS A 259 2.18 2.54 20.60
C LYS A 259 3.26 3.61 20.39
N GLU A 260 4.42 3.40 20.99
CA GLU A 260 5.50 4.38 21.11
C GLU A 260 6.11 4.76 19.75
N GLU A 261 6.11 3.84 18.78
CA GLU A 261 6.64 4.11 17.43
C GLU A 261 5.67 4.93 16.57
N ILE A 262 4.37 4.66 16.68
CA ILE A 262 3.32 5.24 15.84
C ILE A 262 2.80 6.58 16.40
N GLU A 263 2.92 6.80 17.71
CA GLU A 263 2.66 8.10 18.35
C GLU A 263 3.68 9.17 17.94
N LYS A 264 4.86 8.76 17.45
CA LYS A 264 5.88 9.69 16.96
C LYS A 264 5.62 10.05 15.49
N PRO A 265 5.56 11.34 15.12
CA PRO A 265 5.46 11.75 13.72
C PRO A 265 6.60 11.19 12.87
N ALA A 266 6.32 10.85 11.61
CA ALA A 266 7.38 10.50 10.67
C ALA A 266 8.31 11.71 10.43
N ARG A 267 9.62 11.48 10.46
CA ARG A 267 10.63 12.56 10.33
C ARG A 267 10.70 13.14 8.92
N ASP A 268 10.53 12.28 7.92
CA ASP A 268 10.58 12.64 6.50
C ASP A 268 9.19 12.55 5.86
N SER A 269 8.92 13.42 4.88
CA SER A 269 7.63 13.46 4.19
C SER A 269 7.40 12.23 3.32
N TYR A 270 8.34 11.94 2.42
CA TYR A 270 8.40 10.75 1.56
C TYR A 270 9.85 10.40 1.24
N ILE A 271 10.20 9.14 1.43
CA ILE A 271 11.46 8.53 1.00
C ILE A 271 11.20 7.89 -0.36
N ARG A 272 11.98 8.30 -1.36
CA ARG A 272 11.89 7.77 -2.73
C ARG A 272 13.27 7.65 -3.35
N ASN A 273 13.78 6.42 -3.39
CA ASN A 273 15.09 6.12 -3.97
C ASN A 273 15.04 5.89 -5.49
N TYR A 274 13.85 5.57 -6.03
CA TYR A 274 13.67 5.21 -7.43
C TYR A 274 12.48 5.92 -8.08
N LEU A 275 12.67 6.30 -9.33
CA LEU A 275 11.65 6.76 -10.25
C LEU A 275 11.19 5.57 -11.10
N PHE A 276 9.93 5.16 -10.95
CA PHE A 276 9.31 4.18 -11.84
C PHE A 276 9.16 4.75 -13.25
N VAL A 277 9.75 4.10 -14.25
CA VAL A 277 9.81 4.58 -15.63
C VAL A 277 8.73 3.95 -16.49
N GLY A 278 8.49 2.65 -16.38
CA GLY A 278 7.53 1.96 -17.23
C GLY A 278 7.53 0.44 -17.06
N VAL A 279 6.76 -0.24 -17.90
CA VAL A 279 6.62 -1.70 -17.92
C VAL A 279 7.17 -2.25 -19.23
N VAL A 280 7.94 -3.33 -19.15
CA VAL A 280 8.38 -4.12 -20.29
C VAL A 280 7.19 -4.92 -20.81
N GLY A 281 6.83 -4.70 -22.06
CA GLY A 281 5.80 -5.44 -22.79
C GLY A 281 6.36 -6.66 -23.50
N ASN A 282 5.64 -7.13 -24.52
CA ASN A 282 6.03 -8.29 -25.31
C ASN A 282 7.32 -8.05 -26.08
N GLU A 283 8.13 -9.10 -26.21
CA GLU A 283 9.28 -9.15 -27.11
C GLU A 283 8.77 -9.26 -28.55
N THR A 284 9.18 -8.33 -29.42
CA THR A 284 8.78 -8.32 -30.84
C THR A 284 9.79 -9.04 -31.74
N ARG A 285 11.06 -9.03 -31.33
CA ARG A 285 12.17 -9.79 -31.90
C ARG A 285 13.25 -9.91 -30.83
N GLN A 286 14.20 -10.82 -31.02
CA GLN A 286 15.23 -11.12 -30.02
C GLN A 286 15.89 -9.85 -29.44
N GLY A 287 15.75 -9.65 -28.14
CA GLY A 287 16.31 -8.53 -27.39
C GLY A 287 15.56 -7.20 -27.56
N VAL A 288 14.42 -7.15 -28.25
CA VAL A 288 13.64 -5.93 -28.50
C VAL A 288 12.23 -6.06 -27.95
N PHE A 289 11.91 -5.20 -27.00
CA PHE A 289 10.66 -5.25 -26.24
C PHE A 289 9.84 -3.99 -26.47
N ARG A 290 8.52 -4.14 -26.63
CA ARG A 290 7.60 -3.00 -26.52
C ARG A 290 7.67 -2.46 -25.09
N ILE A 291 7.57 -1.15 -24.90
CA ILE A 291 7.54 -0.55 -23.55
C ILE A 291 6.29 0.30 -23.34
N ASP A 292 5.73 0.27 -22.13
CA ASP A 292 4.69 1.20 -21.67
C ASP A 292 5.31 2.17 -20.65
N LEU A 293 5.63 3.38 -21.11
CA LEU A 293 6.32 4.39 -20.31
C LEU A 293 5.35 5.25 -19.50
N LYS A 294 5.61 5.33 -18.20
CA LYS A 294 4.98 6.27 -17.25
C LYS A 294 5.81 7.53 -17.00
N ASN A 295 7.11 7.50 -17.31
CA ASN A 295 8.00 8.66 -17.27
C ASN A 295 8.96 8.64 -18.47
N ARG A 296 9.54 9.81 -18.79
CA ARG A 296 10.51 9.96 -19.89
C ARG A 296 11.74 9.07 -19.66
N LEU A 297 12.20 8.46 -20.74
CA LEU A 297 13.42 7.66 -20.81
C LEU A 297 14.32 8.19 -21.92
N MET A 298 15.61 8.38 -21.64
CA MET A 298 16.62 8.86 -22.58
C MET A 298 17.69 7.78 -22.75
N ALA A 299 18.24 7.69 -23.96
CA ALA A 299 19.37 6.81 -24.24
C ALA A 299 20.59 7.26 -23.41
N GLY A 300 21.37 6.29 -22.92
CA GLY A 300 22.58 6.54 -22.11
C GLY A 300 22.33 6.81 -20.62
N GLU A 301 21.07 6.87 -20.17
CA GLU A 301 20.78 6.90 -18.73
C GLU A 301 20.95 5.51 -18.10
N ALA A 302 21.32 5.44 -16.83
CA ALA A 302 21.30 4.20 -16.07
C ALA A 302 19.87 3.83 -15.65
N ILE A 303 19.43 2.65 -16.04
CA ILE A 303 18.17 2.06 -15.61
C ILE A 303 18.40 0.74 -14.89
N GLU A 304 17.37 0.30 -14.18
CA GLU A 304 17.28 -1.02 -13.61
C GLU A 304 15.96 -1.68 -14.01
N TYR A 305 16.01 -2.98 -14.30
CA TYR A 305 14.85 -3.84 -14.44
C TYR A 305 14.61 -4.61 -13.15
N THR A 306 13.38 -4.59 -12.64
CA THR A 306 12.96 -5.46 -11.54
C THR A 306 11.79 -6.32 -11.97
N GLY A 307 11.80 -7.60 -11.62
CA GLY A 307 10.86 -8.61 -12.14
C GLY A 307 10.37 -9.55 -11.06
N PHE A 308 9.29 -10.29 -11.30
CA PHE A 308 8.72 -11.21 -10.30
C PHE A 308 9.73 -12.26 -9.77
N ASP A 309 10.80 -12.53 -10.50
CA ASP A 309 11.87 -13.50 -10.21
C ASP A 309 13.27 -12.89 -10.05
N VAL A 310 13.45 -11.57 -10.26
CA VAL A 310 14.75 -10.88 -10.16
C VAL A 310 14.62 -9.54 -9.43
N ALA A 311 15.55 -9.29 -8.50
CA ALA A 311 15.51 -8.09 -7.66
C ALA A 311 15.87 -6.85 -8.48
N SER A 312 17.01 -6.89 -9.16
CA SER A 312 17.45 -5.81 -10.05
C SER A 312 18.42 -6.34 -11.11
N ILE A 313 18.32 -5.81 -12.33
CA ILE A 313 19.28 -5.96 -13.42
C ILE A 313 19.61 -4.56 -13.91
N SER A 314 20.87 -4.13 -13.81
CA SER A 314 21.30 -2.81 -14.27
C SER A 314 21.53 -2.80 -15.79
N ASP A 315 21.17 -1.69 -16.43
CA ASP A 315 21.40 -1.46 -17.84
C ASP A 315 21.69 0.01 -18.14
N GLN A 316 22.70 0.24 -18.98
CA GLN A 316 23.10 1.54 -19.53
C GLN A 316 23.32 1.47 -21.05
N ALA A 317 23.31 0.26 -21.63
CA ALA A 317 23.66 0.01 -23.03
C ALA A 317 22.43 -0.29 -23.89
N PHE A 318 21.22 -0.01 -23.38
CA PHE A 318 19.99 -0.16 -24.15
C PHE A 318 19.89 0.90 -25.25
N THR A 319 19.13 0.57 -26.31
CA THR A 319 18.75 1.50 -27.37
C THR A 319 17.23 1.69 -27.37
N LEU A 320 16.77 2.94 -27.48
CA LEU A 320 15.36 3.25 -27.65
C LEU A 320 15.03 3.32 -29.13
N LEU A 321 13.92 2.72 -29.54
CA LEU A 321 13.45 2.72 -30.92
C LEU A 321 12.04 3.31 -31.00
N ASP A 322 11.77 4.09 -32.04
CA ASP A 322 10.41 4.53 -32.36
C ASP A 322 9.55 3.40 -32.96
N ASN A 323 8.33 3.72 -33.37
CA ASN A 323 7.43 2.75 -34.01
C ASN A 323 7.92 2.25 -35.39
N GLY A 324 8.79 3.00 -36.05
CA GLY A 324 9.45 2.61 -37.30
C GLY A 324 10.70 1.76 -37.08
N GLY A 325 11.07 1.49 -35.81
CA GLY A 325 12.28 0.74 -35.45
C GLY A 325 13.56 1.56 -35.57
N GLN A 326 13.47 2.89 -35.71
CA GLN A 326 14.64 3.76 -35.81
C GLN A 326 15.11 4.18 -34.40
N PRO A 327 16.44 4.22 -34.14
CA PRO A 327 16.98 4.71 -32.89
C PRO A 327 16.56 6.16 -32.60
N VAL A 328 16.08 6.40 -31.39
CA VAL A 328 15.71 7.74 -30.91
C VAL A 328 16.44 8.07 -29.61
N PRO A 329 16.79 9.35 -29.39
CA PRO A 329 17.52 9.76 -28.18
C PRO A 329 16.65 9.69 -26.92
N ALA A 330 15.32 9.75 -27.05
CA ALA A 330 14.40 9.68 -25.92
C ALA A 330 12.99 9.21 -26.34
N LEU A 331 12.26 8.64 -25.39
CA LEU A 331 10.83 8.34 -25.47
C LEU A 331 10.10 8.98 -24.28
N ASN A 332 8.94 9.57 -24.54
CA ASN A 332 8.14 10.29 -23.54
C ASN A 332 7.01 9.41 -22.98
N HIS A 333 6.37 9.88 -21.91
CA HIS A 333 5.21 9.24 -21.32
C HIS A 333 4.12 8.97 -22.38
N ASN A 334 3.52 7.78 -22.34
CA ASN A 334 2.48 7.31 -23.27
C ASN A 334 2.86 7.36 -24.76
N THR A 335 4.14 7.53 -25.09
CA THR A 335 4.62 7.39 -26.48
C THR A 335 4.91 5.91 -26.73
N PRO A 336 4.25 5.27 -27.72
CA PRO A 336 4.60 3.91 -28.09
C PRO A 336 6.03 3.87 -28.62
N GLY A 337 6.80 2.88 -28.20
CA GLY A 337 8.16 2.65 -28.65
C GLY A 337 8.69 1.32 -28.14
N PHE A 338 9.96 1.07 -28.46
CA PHE A 338 10.65 -0.16 -28.09
C PHE A 338 11.96 0.11 -27.37
N LEU A 339 12.37 -0.87 -26.58
CA LEU A 339 13.66 -0.92 -25.93
C LEU A 339 14.40 -2.16 -26.43
N ALA A 340 15.59 -1.95 -27.00
CA ALA A 340 16.51 -3.01 -27.35
C ALA A 340 17.60 -3.14 -26.27
N THR A 341 17.83 -4.35 -25.75
CA THR A 341 18.85 -4.63 -24.74
C THR A 341 19.43 -6.04 -24.89
N SER A 342 20.67 -6.22 -24.46
CA SER A 342 21.31 -7.53 -24.29
C SER A 342 21.00 -8.19 -22.94
N GLN A 343 20.38 -7.45 -22.01
CA GLN A 343 19.99 -7.97 -20.70
C GLN A 343 18.87 -9.00 -20.82
N LYS A 344 18.93 -10.05 -19.98
CA LYS A 344 17.91 -11.10 -19.93
C LYS A 344 16.68 -10.60 -19.16
N ILE A 345 15.77 -9.92 -19.85
CA ILE A 345 14.52 -9.39 -19.28
C ILE A 345 13.30 -10.15 -19.80
N LYS A 346 12.16 -10.02 -19.12
CA LYS A 346 10.90 -10.68 -19.49
C LYS A 346 9.74 -9.68 -19.56
N PRO A 347 8.69 -9.96 -20.35
CA PRO A 347 7.45 -9.19 -20.30
C PRO A 347 6.89 -9.12 -18.87
N GLY A 348 6.40 -7.95 -18.48
CA GLY A 348 5.92 -7.64 -17.14
C GLY A 348 6.99 -7.12 -16.18
N TYR A 349 8.28 -7.15 -16.55
CA TYR A 349 9.32 -6.50 -15.75
C TYR A 349 9.09 -4.99 -15.71
N LEU A 350 9.52 -4.37 -14.62
CA LEU A 350 9.38 -2.94 -14.38
C LEU A 350 10.71 -2.25 -14.61
N ILE A 351 10.67 -1.11 -15.29
CA ILE A 351 11.81 -0.24 -15.55
C ILE A 351 11.81 0.86 -14.49
N ARG A 352 12.95 1.10 -13.86
CA ARG A 352 13.13 2.19 -12.88
C ARG A 352 14.48 2.87 -13.04
N LYS A 353 14.59 4.09 -12.52
CA LYS A 353 15.84 4.85 -12.42
C LYS A 353 16.12 5.20 -10.98
N ARG A 354 17.38 5.17 -10.59
CA ARG A 354 17.78 5.67 -9.27
C ARG A 354 17.65 7.19 -9.24
N ILE A 355 17.02 7.72 -8.21
CA ILE A 355 16.93 9.16 -7.96
C ILE A 355 18.21 9.53 -7.19
N PRO A 356 19.01 10.49 -7.67
CA PRO A 356 20.14 11.00 -6.89
C PRO A 356 19.63 11.53 -5.55
N PRO A 357 20.37 11.31 -4.45
CA PRO A 357 20.01 11.94 -3.18
C PRO A 357 19.95 13.47 -3.40
N PRO A 358 18.96 14.16 -2.79
CA PRO A 358 18.89 15.61 -2.91
C PRO A 358 20.23 16.21 -2.49
N GLU A 359 20.77 17.13 -3.31
CA GLU A 359 21.91 17.92 -2.89
C GLU A 359 21.55 18.56 -1.55
N LYS A 360 22.43 18.41 -0.55
CA LYS A 360 22.29 19.12 0.72
C LYS A 360 22.41 20.60 0.41
N THR A 361 21.30 21.26 0.09
CA THR A 361 21.25 22.71 0.09
C THR A 361 21.57 23.13 1.52
N ALA A 362 22.71 23.80 1.69
CA ALA A 362 23.01 24.51 2.92
C ALA A 362 21.76 25.33 3.25
N ARG A 363 21.20 25.11 4.44
CA ARG A 363 20.12 25.95 4.95
C ARG A 363 20.68 27.37 4.99
N THR A 364 20.36 28.18 3.99
CA THR A 364 20.54 29.62 4.07
C THR A 364 19.49 30.11 5.05
N ASP A 365 19.95 30.46 6.24
CA ASP A 365 19.18 31.21 7.22
C ASP A 365 18.61 32.47 6.54
N PRO A 366 17.27 32.68 6.52
CA PRO A 366 16.67 33.88 5.95
C PRO A 366 16.99 35.17 6.73
N SER A 367 17.62 35.08 7.90
CA SER A 367 17.82 36.21 8.80
C SER A 367 19.21 36.86 8.77
N GLY A 368 20.15 36.40 7.94
CA GLY A 368 21.42 37.12 7.72
C GLY A 368 22.22 37.46 8.99
N GLY A 369 21.98 36.76 10.11
CA GLY A 369 22.61 37.02 11.39
C GLY A 369 23.69 35.98 11.70
N ARG A 370 24.96 36.39 11.67
CA ARG A 370 26.04 35.61 12.28
C ARG A 370 25.79 35.55 13.80
N ILE A 371 25.49 34.37 14.34
CA ILE A 371 25.69 34.09 15.76
C ILE A 371 27.14 33.65 15.93
N PRO A 372 27.97 34.35 16.72
CA PRO A 372 29.33 33.90 17.03
C PRO A 372 29.26 32.57 17.78
N ARG A 373 30.15 31.64 17.44
CA ARG A 373 30.45 30.50 18.30
C ARG A 373 31.39 30.99 19.39
N ASP A 374 30.90 31.07 20.61
CA ASP A 374 31.77 31.16 21.78
C ASP A 374 31.72 29.82 22.54
N GLU A 375 32.95 29.29 22.70
CA GLU A 375 33.55 28.34 23.64
C GLU A 375 32.71 27.26 24.34
#